data_AF-A0A0L0FVR8-F1
#
_entry.id   AF-A0A0L0FVR8-F1
#
_cell.length_a   1.000
_cell.length_b   1.000
_cell.length_c   1.000
_cell.angle_alpha   90.00
_cell.angle_beta   90.00
_cell.angle_gamma   90.00
#
_symmetry.space_group_name_H-M   'P 1'
#
loop_
_entity.id
_entity.type
_entity.pdbx_description
1 polymer ?
#
loop_
_entity_poly.entity_id
_entity_poly.type
_entity_poly.pdbx_seq_one_letter_code
_entity_poly.pdbx_strand_id
1 'polypeptide(L)'
;MWLFRVDDNTDRFKVFARALLNGEVFPHLKALIPHLNASPAMVTKGWAQERVVALIGVLARENVCTKADMSDKLRTDTNWLLQVYALWVKKPAQDELVKIWGDLLDYDAGLVYAENDQAEAPSRRGRMQSSSDDDSASD
;
A
#
# COMPACT_ATOMS: atom_id res chain seq x y z
N MET A 1 7.90 16.14 28.25
CA MET A 1 9.23 15.51 28.09
C MET A 1 8.98 14.04 27.75
N TRP A 2 8.93 13.68 26.47
CA TRP A 2 8.57 12.32 26.06
C TRP A 2 9.84 11.48 25.95
N LEU A 3 10.08 10.66 26.98
CA LEU A 3 11.08 9.58 26.97
C LEU A 3 10.50 8.42 26.15
N PHE A 4 10.76 8.39 24.84
CA PHE A 4 10.59 7.17 24.05
C PHE A 4 11.80 6.27 24.28
N ARG A 5 11.62 5.30 25.18
CA ARG A 5 12.52 4.16 25.32
C ARG A 5 12.41 3.36 24.01
N VAL A 6 13.53 3.22 23.30
CA VAL A 6 13.62 2.36 22.12
C VAL A 6 13.71 0.93 22.64
N ASP A 7 12.56 0.30 22.89
CA ASP A 7 12.50 -1.13 23.23
C ASP A 7 12.78 -1.97 21.97
N ASP A 8 13.43 -3.14 22.10
CA ASP A 8 13.82 -4.08 21.01
C ASP A 8 12.72 -4.37 19.96
N ASN A 9 11.44 -4.27 20.34
CA ASN A 9 10.31 -4.42 19.43
C ASN A 9 10.23 -3.32 18.34
N THR A 10 11.04 -2.28 18.46
CA THR A 10 11.09 -1.14 17.54
C THR A 10 11.88 -1.47 16.26
N ASP A 11 12.75 -2.48 16.28
CA ASP A 11 13.66 -2.76 15.16
C ASP A 11 12.94 -3.24 13.91
N ARG A 12 11.87 -4.03 14.06
CA ARG A 12 11.01 -4.41 12.93
C ARG A 12 10.36 -3.21 12.25
N PHE A 13 9.92 -2.23 13.04
CA PHE A 13 9.32 -0.99 12.52
C PHE A 13 10.38 -0.09 11.87
N LYS A 14 11.62 -0.07 12.38
CA LYS A 14 12.75 0.62 11.73
C LYS A 14 13.08 0.03 10.37
N VAL A 15 13.15 -1.31 10.28
CA VAL A 15 13.42 -2.01 9.02
C VAL A 15 12.30 -1.74 8.02
N PHE A 16 11.04 -1.84 8.46
CA PHE A 16 9.89 -1.53 7.62
C PHE A 16 9.86 -0.06 7.17
N ALA A 17 10.07 0.89 8.08
CA ALA A 17 10.14 2.31 7.76
C ALA A 17 11.23 2.62 6.74
N ARG A 18 12.39 1.97 6.86
CA ARG A 18 13.47 2.08 5.86
C ARG A 18 13.03 1.57 4.50
N ALA A 19 12.44 0.37 4.44
CA ALA A 19 11.94 -0.22 3.20
C ALA A 19 10.85 0.65 2.55
N LEU A 20 10.00 1.26 3.38
CA LEU A 20 8.95 2.18 2.93
C LEU A 20 9.54 3.44 2.27
N LEU A 21 10.50 4.09 2.94
CA LEU A 21 11.18 5.28 2.40
C LEU A 21 12.02 4.97 1.16
N ASN A 22 12.52 3.75 1.03
CA ASN A 22 13.19 3.25 -0.17
C ASN A 22 12.23 2.92 -1.33
N GLY A 23 10.91 3.01 -1.11
CA GLY A 23 9.91 2.57 -2.09
C GLY A 23 10.00 1.07 -2.42
N GLU A 24 10.55 0.25 -1.52
CA GLU A 24 10.58 -1.22 -1.66
C GLU A 24 9.19 -1.82 -1.40
N VAL A 25 8.41 -1.19 -0.52
CA VAL A 25 7.02 -1.59 -0.23
C VAL A 25 6.08 -1.16 -1.36
N PHE A 26 6.24 0.08 -1.82
CA PHE A 26 5.45 0.66 -2.90
C PHE A 26 6.36 1.31 -3.96
N PRO A 27 6.37 0.78 -5.19
CA PRO A 27 7.27 1.27 -6.23
C PRO A 27 6.99 2.72 -6.63
N HIS A 28 5.75 3.20 -6.48
CA HIS A 28 5.36 4.60 -6.71
C HIS A 28 6.15 5.58 -5.83
N LEU A 29 6.49 5.19 -4.59
CA LEU A 29 7.26 6.04 -3.68
C LEU A 29 8.74 6.17 -4.07
N LYS A 30 9.24 5.33 -5.01
CA LYS A 30 10.64 5.42 -5.47
C LYS A 30 10.96 6.75 -6.16
N ALA A 31 9.96 7.35 -6.81
CA ALA A 31 10.10 8.66 -7.45
C ALA A 31 10.41 9.77 -6.43
N LEU A 32 10.01 9.59 -5.16
CA LEU A 32 10.21 10.58 -4.10
C LEU A 32 11.57 10.46 -3.39
N ILE A 33 12.30 9.35 -3.58
CA ILE A 33 13.62 9.12 -2.98
C ILE A 33 14.60 10.30 -3.17
N PRO A 34 14.81 10.85 -4.39
CA PRO A 34 15.72 11.98 -4.58
C PRO A 34 15.24 13.28 -3.90
N HIS A 35 13.95 13.36 -3.57
CA HIS A 35 13.32 14.52 -2.94
C HIS A 35 13.26 14.43 -1.40
N LEU A 36 13.74 13.32 -0.83
CA LEU A 36 13.83 13.13 0.62
C LEU A 36 14.82 14.13 1.25
N ASN A 37 14.46 14.68 2.40
CA ASN A 37 15.30 15.55 3.23
C ASN A 37 16.46 14.79 3.88
N ALA A 38 16.35 13.47 4.02
CA ALA A 38 17.27 12.64 4.78
C ALA A 38 17.42 11.28 4.08
N SER A 39 18.63 10.71 4.19
CA SER A 39 18.86 9.36 3.66
C SER A 39 18.06 8.34 4.49
N PRO A 40 17.36 7.38 3.86
CA PRO A 40 16.64 6.31 4.56
C PRO A 40 17.55 5.44 5.45
N ALA A 41 18.86 5.43 5.21
CA ALA A 41 19.85 4.84 6.11
C ALA A 41 19.92 5.52 7.49
N MET A 42 19.38 6.73 7.65
CA MET A 42 19.32 7.43 8.93
C MET A 42 18.37 6.76 9.93
N VAL A 43 17.32 6.08 9.45
CA VAL A 43 16.38 5.32 10.30
C VAL A 43 17.10 4.21 11.09
N THR A 44 18.16 3.64 10.52
CA THR A 44 18.94 2.53 11.09
C THR A 44 20.21 2.97 11.81
N LYS A 45 20.66 4.23 11.62
CA LYS A 45 21.94 4.73 12.18
C LYS A 45 21.84 5.36 13.57
N GLY A 46 20.69 5.31 14.25
CA GLY A 46 20.59 5.65 15.67
C GLY A 46 20.56 7.15 16.01
N TRP A 47 20.45 8.05 15.03
CA TRP A 47 20.19 9.46 15.32
C TRP A 47 18.69 9.71 15.43
N ALA A 48 18.22 9.90 16.67
CA ALA A 48 16.83 10.18 17.04
C ALA A 48 16.35 11.55 16.53
N GLN A 49 16.28 11.73 15.22
CA GLN A 49 15.59 12.86 14.64
C GLN A 49 14.09 12.69 14.87
N GLU A 50 13.42 13.77 15.26
CA GLU A 50 11.99 13.77 15.60
C GLU A 50 11.12 13.11 14.52
N ARG A 51 11.46 13.31 13.24
CA ARG A 51 10.82 12.65 12.08
C ARG A 51 10.94 11.12 12.05
N VAL A 52 12.05 10.56 12.54
CA VAL A 52 12.27 9.10 12.64
C VAL A 52 11.41 8.54 13.77
N VAL A 53 11.44 9.20 14.92
CA VAL A 53 10.65 8.80 16.09
C VAL A 53 9.15 8.93 15.79
N ALA A 54 8.73 9.97 15.07
CA ALA A 54 7.34 10.14 14.63
C ALA A 54 6.90 9.02 13.68
N LEU A 55 7.72 8.68 12.68
CA LEU A 55 7.41 7.61 11.71
C LEU A 55 7.29 6.25 12.38
N ILE A 56 8.30 5.90 13.19
CA ILE A 56 8.32 4.64 13.93
C ILE A 56 7.18 4.60 14.96
N GLY A 57 6.93 5.70 15.67
CA GLY A 57 5.90 5.80 16.69
C GLY A 57 4.50 5.61 16.12
N VAL A 58 4.24 6.16 14.93
CA VAL A 58 2.97 5.98 14.22
C VAL A 58 2.81 4.55 13.70
N LEU A 59 3.87 3.96 13.14
CA LEU A 59 3.86 2.54 12.74
C LEU A 59 3.65 1.59 13.94
N ALA A 60 4.28 1.88 15.08
CA ALA A 60 4.13 1.09 16.30
C ALA A 60 2.73 1.26 16.92
N ARG A 61 2.18 2.47 16.92
CA ARG A 61 0.83 2.78 17.41
C ARG A 61 -0.24 2.06 16.60
N GLU A 62 -0.13 2.07 15.28
CA GLU A 62 -1.05 1.37 14.38
C GLU A 62 -0.69 -0.11 14.18
N ASN A 63 0.43 -0.56 14.77
CA ASN A 63 0.99 -1.90 14.66
C ASN A 63 1.17 -2.40 13.22
N VAL A 64 1.53 -1.49 12.31
CA VAL A 64 1.74 -1.78 10.89
C VAL A 64 3.18 -2.18 10.66
N CYS A 65 3.41 -3.43 10.27
CA CYS A 65 4.76 -3.93 9.94
C CYS A 65 4.86 -4.67 8.61
N THR A 66 3.74 -4.86 7.89
CA THR A 66 3.71 -5.49 6.57
C THR A 66 2.97 -4.64 5.53
N LYS A 67 3.15 -4.96 4.25
CA LYS A 67 2.41 -4.32 3.16
C LYS A 67 0.90 -4.52 3.30
N ALA A 68 0.45 -5.70 3.72
CA ALA A 68 -0.97 -6.02 3.90
C ALA A 68 -1.59 -5.13 4.99
N ASP A 69 -0.96 -5.08 6.17
CA ASP A 69 -1.42 -4.22 7.28
C ASP A 69 -1.48 -2.74 6.87
N MET A 70 -0.48 -2.29 6.10
CA MET A 70 -0.42 -0.93 5.61
C MET A 70 -1.56 -0.63 4.62
N SER A 71 -1.87 -1.56 3.72
CA SER A 71 -2.92 -1.40 2.71
C SER A 71 -4.31 -1.38 3.37
N ASP A 72 -4.55 -2.25 4.35
CA ASP A 72 -5.79 -2.24 5.14
C ASP A 72 -5.96 -0.95 5.95
N LYS A 73 -4.86 -0.44 6.53
CA LYS A 73 -4.89 0.85 7.23
C LYS A 73 -5.08 2.03 6.29
N LEU A 74 -4.43 2.03 5.13
CA LEU A 74 -4.60 3.05 4.09
C LEU A 74 -6.05 3.15 3.62
N ARG A 75 -6.80 2.04 3.59
CA ARG A 75 -8.23 2.03 3.26
C ARG A 75 -9.09 2.70 4.32
N THR A 76 -8.67 2.61 5.59
CA THR A 76 -9.43 3.17 6.72
C THR A 76 -9.10 4.65 6.92
N ASP A 77 -7.82 4.99 6.85
CA ASP A 77 -7.30 6.34 6.95
C ASP A 77 -6.19 6.49 5.90
N THR A 78 -6.33 7.45 5.01
CA THR A 78 -5.33 7.72 3.95
C THR A 78 -4.30 8.75 4.40
N ASN A 79 -4.58 9.51 5.47
CA ASN A 79 -3.81 10.67 5.89
C ASN A 79 -2.89 10.40 7.08
N TRP A 80 -3.13 9.35 7.87
CA TRP A 80 -2.33 9.01 9.06
C TRP A 80 -0.82 8.92 8.76
N LEU A 81 -0.44 8.33 7.62
CA LEU A 81 0.95 8.19 7.22
C LEU A 81 1.44 9.36 6.35
N LEU A 82 0.55 9.99 5.58
CA LEU A 82 0.89 11.12 4.71
C LEU A 82 1.52 12.27 5.50
N GLN A 83 0.96 12.64 6.65
CA GLN A 83 1.48 13.73 7.46
C GLN A 83 2.90 13.45 7.97
N VAL A 84 3.15 12.20 8.35
CA VAL A 84 4.46 11.80 8.88
C VAL A 84 5.47 11.66 7.76
N TYR A 85 5.05 11.12 6.61
CA TYR A 85 5.88 11.00 5.41
C TYR A 85 6.22 12.38 4.81
N ALA A 86 5.31 13.34 4.89
CA ALA A 86 5.56 14.73 4.51
C ALA A 86 6.75 15.33 5.29
N LEU A 87 6.99 14.95 6.55
CA LEU A 87 8.16 15.41 7.31
C LEU A 87 9.50 14.92 6.70
N TRP A 88 9.45 13.87 5.89
CA TRP A 88 10.59 13.31 5.17
C TRP A 88 10.82 13.93 3.80
N VAL A 89 9.81 14.58 3.21
CA VAL A 89 9.89 15.18 1.87
C VAL A 89 10.16 16.68 1.95
N LYS A 90 11.00 17.20 1.05
CA LYS A 90 11.25 18.65 0.93
C LYS A 90 9.94 19.39 0.63
N LYS A 91 9.74 20.58 1.21
CA LYS A 91 8.56 21.45 0.94
C LYS A 91 8.18 21.58 -0.55
N PRO A 92 9.10 21.84 -1.49
CA PRO A 92 8.76 21.94 -2.92
C PRO A 92 8.29 20.63 -3.57
N ALA A 93 8.54 19.48 -2.94
CA ALA A 93 8.12 18.17 -3.43
C ALA A 93 6.89 17.63 -2.68
N GLN A 94 6.25 18.44 -1.82
CA GLN A 94 5.02 18.06 -1.12
C GLN A 94 3.85 17.90 -2.10
N ASP A 95 3.75 18.78 -3.10
CA ASP A 95 2.72 18.65 -4.15
C ASP A 95 2.88 17.37 -4.96
N GLU A 96 4.13 16.95 -5.21
CA GLU A 96 4.45 15.70 -5.90
C GLU A 96 4.14 14.48 -5.01
N LEU A 97 4.44 14.56 -3.72
CA LEU A 97 4.06 13.54 -2.74
C LEU A 97 2.55 13.30 -2.74
N VAL A 98 1.73 14.36 -2.67
CA VAL A 98 0.26 14.24 -2.64
C VAL A 98 -0.27 13.59 -3.93
N LYS A 99 0.29 13.94 -5.09
CA LYS A 99 -0.07 13.32 -6.38
C LYS A 99 0.25 11.82 -6.40
N ILE A 100 1.50 11.46 -6.10
CA ILE A 100 1.95 10.07 -6.06
C ILE A 100 1.16 9.26 -5.01
N TRP A 101 0.79 9.90 -3.91
CA TRP A 101 -0.05 9.27 -2.88
C TRP A 101 -1.47 9.00 -3.37
N GLY A 102 -2.05 9.90 -4.15
CA GLY A 102 -3.33 9.66 -4.83
C GLY A 102 -3.24 8.45 -5.77
N ASP A 103 -2.24 8.45 -6.65
CA ASP A 103 -2.01 7.34 -7.60
C ASP A 103 -1.82 6.00 -6.88
N LEU A 104 -1.15 6.02 -5.71
CA LEU A 104 -0.95 4.84 -4.88
C LEU A 104 -2.28 4.28 -4.34
N LEU A 105 -3.19 5.15 -3.90
CA LEU A 105 -4.50 4.76 -3.37
C LEU A 105 -5.41 4.23 -4.48
N ASP A 106 -5.39 4.86 -5.65
CA ASP A 106 -6.11 4.39 -6.83
C ASP A 106 -5.57 3.02 -7.30
N TYR A 107 -4.25 2.81 -7.25
CA TYR A 107 -3.63 1.53 -7.62
C TYR A 107 -3.94 0.40 -6.62
N ASP A 108 -3.90 0.66 -5.31
CA ASP A 108 -4.27 -0.36 -4.30
C ASP A 108 -5.75 -0.74 -4.39
N ALA A 109 -6.64 0.26 -4.60
CA ALA A 109 -8.05 0.01 -4.83
C ALA A 109 -8.28 -0.83 -6.10
N GLY A 110 -7.54 -0.54 -7.18
CA GLY A 110 -7.65 -1.25 -8.46
C GLY A 110 -7.23 -2.72 -8.43
N LEU A 111 -6.27 -3.12 -7.60
CA LEU A 111 -5.80 -4.52 -7.53
C LEU A 111 -6.82 -5.49 -6.92
N VAL A 112 -7.72 -5.00 -6.06
CA VAL A 112 -8.76 -5.85 -5.42
C VAL A 112 -9.87 -6.22 -6.41
N TYR A 113 -10.14 -5.36 -7.40
CA TYR A 113 -11.14 -5.65 -8.42
C TYR A 113 -10.62 -6.63 -9.48
N ALA A 114 -9.32 -6.62 -9.78
CA ALA A 114 -8.73 -7.54 -10.75
C ALA A 114 -8.67 -8.99 -10.24
N GLU A 115 -8.50 -9.21 -8.93
CA GLU A 115 -8.41 -10.57 -8.36
C GLU A 115 -9.78 -11.21 -8.09
N ASN A 116 -10.84 -10.40 -7.94
CA ASN A 116 -12.21 -10.90 -7.79
C ASN A 116 -12.89 -11.25 -9.13
N ASP A 117 -12.37 -10.78 -10.26
CA ASP A 117 -12.92 -11.06 -11.61
C ASP A 117 -12.60 -12.49 -12.09
N GLN A 118 -11.65 -13.20 -11.46
CA GLN A 118 -11.32 -14.59 -11.81
C GLN A 118 -12.17 -15.64 -11.08
N ALA A 119 -13.06 -15.25 -10.16
CA ALA A 119 -13.85 -16.20 -9.36
C ALA A 119 -15.26 -16.47 -9.89
N GLU A 120 -15.76 -15.75 -10.91
CA GLU A 120 -17.13 -15.94 -11.39
C GLU A 120 -17.20 -16.04 -12.91
N ALA A 121 -16.76 -17.19 -13.45
CA ALA A 121 -17.30 -17.68 -14.71
C ALA A 121 -18.57 -18.47 -14.40
N PRO A 122 -19.79 -17.91 -14.55
CA PRO A 122 -20.97 -18.73 -14.62
C PRO A 122 -20.84 -19.55 -15.91
N SER A 123 -20.47 -20.82 -15.75
CA SER A 123 -20.54 -21.85 -16.80
C SER A 123 -22.01 -22.03 -17.20
N ARG A 124 -22.57 -21.05 -17.92
CA ARG A 124 -23.79 -21.19 -18.71
C ARG A 124 -23.41 -21.94 -19.97
N ARG A 125 -23.24 -23.27 -19.85
CA ARG A 125 -23.56 -24.15 -20.98
C ARG A 125 -25.06 -24.03 -21.20
N GLY A 126 -25.41 -23.08 -22.06
CA GLY A 126 -26.74 -22.89 -22.60
C GLY A 126 -27.22 -24.20 -23.19
N ARG A 127 -28.29 -24.71 -22.60
CA ARG A 127 -29.30 -25.53 -23.24
C ARG A 127 -29.75 -24.81 -24.53
N MET A 128 -29.32 -25.31 -25.68
CA MET A 128 -29.96 -24.99 -26.97
C MET A 128 -30.56 -26.29 -27.48
N GLN A 129 -31.88 -26.38 -27.30
CA GLN A 129 -32.75 -27.23 -28.10
C GLN A 129 -32.79 -26.61 -29.51
N SER A 130 -32.38 -27.37 -30.51
CA SER A 130 -32.74 -27.19 -31.91
C SER A 130 -33.22 -28.57 -32.34
N SER A 131 -34.51 -28.87 -32.28
CA SER A 131 -35.45 -28.67 -33.40
C SER A 131 -34.78 -28.92 -34.74
N SER A 132 -34.90 -30.16 -35.19
CA SER A 132 -34.91 -30.49 -36.61
C SER A 132 -35.94 -31.61 -36.74
N ASP A 133 -37.15 -31.17 -37.10
CA ASP A 133 -38.16 -31.97 -37.75
C ASP A 133 -37.58 -32.57 -39.05
N ASP A 134 -37.75 -33.88 -39.24
CA ASP A 134 -37.75 -34.59 -40.53
C ASP A 134 -38.29 -36.01 -40.22
N ASP A 135 -39.60 -36.24 -40.32
CA ASP A 135 -40.37 -36.63 -41.52
C ASP A 135 -40.28 -38.14 -41.86
N SER A 136 -41.45 -38.72 -42.14
CA SER A 136 -41.71 -40.03 -42.78
C SER A 136 -41.44 -41.33 -41.97
N ALA A 137 -42.30 -42.36 -41.97
CA ALA A 137 -43.54 -42.63 -42.69
C ALA A 137 -44.37 -43.71 -41.96
N SER A 138 -45.68 -43.65 -42.15
CA SER A 138 -46.67 -44.70 -41.87
C SER A 138 -46.55 -45.84 -42.87
N ASP A 139 -46.60 -47.09 -42.41
CA ASP A 139 -47.68 -48.10 -42.63
C ASP A 139 -47.35 -49.38 -41.83
#